data_AF-X1MN37-F1
#
_entry.id   AF-X1MN37-F1
#
_cell.length_a   1.000
_cell.length_b   1.000
_cell.length_c   1.000
_cell.angle_alpha   90.00
_cell.angle_beta   90.00
_cell.angle_gamma   90.00
#
_symmetry.space_group_name_H-M   'P 1'
#
loop_
_entity.id
_entity.type
_entity.pdbx_description
1 polymer ?
#
loop_
_entity_poly.entity_id
_entity_poly.type
_entity_poly.pdbx_seq_one_letter_code
_entity_poly.pdbx_strand_id
1 'polypeptide(L)'
;RILGVFSDSTQDWKKENTQGYVRIEPVEAANADARDAIMQERLILLVRDLTKDRFSFADIAILARENEDVKLFTSWLLEEGIPVESEKTLNIREHPLIKEIISFLKFLNSPIDNLSFASFILGDIFCRASGIGREKIEDFLFRLHGLAGKGKKGGYLFYKEFRNNFNDAWSSFIEEFFKSVGFVPLYE
;
A
#
# COMPACT_ATOMS: atom_id res chain seq x y z
N ARG A 1 -30.39 -18.12 14.58
CA ARG A 1 -30.89 -16.82 14.08
C ARG A 1 -30.43 -16.49 12.64
N ILE A 2 -29.43 -17.19 12.07
CA ILE A 2 -29.00 -17.02 10.65
C ILE A 2 -30.04 -17.56 9.65
N LEU A 3 -30.68 -18.70 9.95
CA LEU A 3 -31.64 -19.36 9.05
C LEU A 3 -32.87 -18.49 8.69
N GLY A 4 -33.27 -17.55 9.56
CA GLY A 4 -34.41 -16.67 9.30
C GLY A 4 -34.09 -15.44 8.44
N VAL A 5 -32.81 -15.11 8.23
CA VAL A 5 -32.42 -13.93 7.42
C VAL A 5 -32.37 -14.29 5.93
N PHE A 6 -32.10 -15.55 5.61
CA PHE A 6 -31.99 -16.05 4.23
C PHE A 6 -33.16 -16.97 3.84
N SER A 7 -34.24 -17.01 4.62
CA SER A 7 -35.38 -17.91 4.35
C SER A 7 -36.02 -17.68 2.99
N ASP A 8 -35.97 -16.45 2.50
CA ASP A 8 -36.54 -16.04 1.20
C ASP A 8 -35.46 -15.83 0.13
N SER A 9 -34.19 -16.15 0.44
CA SER A 9 -33.12 -16.05 -0.54
C SER A 9 -33.24 -17.18 -1.55
N THR A 10 -33.51 -16.82 -2.80
CA THR A 10 -33.50 -17.75 -3.94
C THR A 10 -32.35 -17.38 -4.86
N GLN A 11 -31.77 -18.38 -5.52
CA GLN A 11 -30.72 -18.18 -6.51
C GLN A 11 -31.21 -18.76 -7.83
N ASP A 12 -31.30 -17.90 -8.84
CA ASP A 12 -31.53 -18.34 -10.21
C ASP A 12 -30.20 -18.74 -10.86
N TRP A 13 -30.23 -19.82 -11.64
CA TRP A 13 -29.10 -20.24 -12.45
C TRP A 13 -29.49 -20.22 -13.93
N LYS A 14 -28.51 -20.14 -14.82
CA LYS A 14 -28.75 -20.27 -16.24
C LYS A 14 -29.20 -21.69 -16.54
N LYS A 15 -30.36 -21.87 -17.17
CA LYS A 15 -30.95 -23.20 -17.48
C LYS A 15 -30.05 -24.11 -18.30
N GLU A 16 -29.13 -23.52 -19.06
CA GLU A 16 -28.09 -24.17 -19.86
C GLU A 16 -26.96 -24.78 -19.01
N ASN A 17 -26.77 -24.31 -17.77
CA ASN A 17 -25.84 -24.92 -16.81
C ASN A 17 -26.56 -26.03 -16.03
N THR A 18 -26.59 -27.22 -16.62
CA THR A 18 -27.26 -28.40 -16.03
C THR A 18 -26.38 -29.15 -15.02
N GLN A 19 -25.15 -28.68 -14.78
CA GLN A 19 -24.17 -29.30 -13.89
C GLN A 19 -23.48 -28.26 -13.01
N GLY A 20 -23.03 -28.69 -11.83
CA GLY A 20 -22.31 -27.86 -10.87
C GLY A 20 -21.76 -28.71 -9.72
N TYR A 21 -20.76 -28.19 -9.02
CA TYR A 21 -20.13 -28.86 -7.89
C TYR A 21 -19.91 -27.86 -6.76
N VAL A 22 -20.31 -28.24 -5.56
CA VAL A 22 -20.06 -27.49 -4.32
C VAL A 22 -19.42 -28.43 -3.32
N ARG A 23 -18.30 -27.99 -2.74
CA ARG A 23 -17.58 -28.70 -1.68
C ARG A 23 -17.46 -27.78 -0.47
N ILE A 24 -17.81 -28.29 0.70
CA ILE A 24 -17.70 -27.57 1.97
C ILE A 24 -16.74 -28.35 2.84
N GLU A 25 -15.73 -27.67 3.37
CA GLU A 25 -14.78 -28.26 4.30
C GLU A 25 -14.69 -27.41 5.57
N PRO A 26 -14.94 -28.01 6.75
CA PRO A 26 -14.57 -27.36 8.00
C PRO A 26 -13.03 -27.39 8.16
N VAL A 27 -12.48 -26.30 8.68
CA VAL A 27 -11.08 -26.20 9.09
C VAL A 27 -11.05 -26.16 10.61
N GLU A 28 -10.66 -27.28 11.23
CA GLU A 28 -10.44 -27.37 12.67
C GLU A 28 -8.98 -27.09 12.98
N ALA A 29 -8.72 -26.15 13.88
CA ALA A 29 -7.38 -25.75 14.27
C ALA A 29 -7.34 -25.33 15.74
N ALA A 30 -6.20 -25.54 16.40
CA ALA A 30 -6.02 -25.22 17.81
C ALA A 30 -5.93 -23.70 18.07
N ASN A 31 -5.45 -22.92 17.10
CA ASN A 31 -5.29 -21.47 17.16
C ASN A 31 -5.28 -20.86 15.74
N ALA A 32 -5.18 -19.54 15.65
CA ALA A 32 -5.17 -18.82 14.38
C ALA A 32 -3.98 -19.20 13.47
N ASP A 33 -2.76 -19.28 14.01
CA ASP A 33 -1.58 -19.61 13.21
C ASP A 33 -1.66 -21.02 12.60
N ALA A 34 -2.14 -21.99 13.38
CA ALA A 34 -2.36 -23.36 12.91
C ALA A 34 -3.46 -23.41 11.84
N ARG A 35 -4.52 -22.60 12.01
CA ARG A 35 -5.60 -22.48 11.01
C ARG A 35 -5.04 -21.94 9.71
N ASP A 36 -4.25 -20.89 9.79
CA ASP A 36 -3.71 -20.18 8.64
C ASP A 36 -2.72 -21.07 7.86
N ALA A 37 -1.87 -21.84 8.56
CA ALA A 37 -0.99 -22.83 7.91
C ALA A 37 -1.78 -23.93 7.17
N ILE A 38 -2.84 -24.48 7.79
CA ILE A 38 -3.71 -25.49 7.15
C ILE A 38 -4.42 -24.89 5.93
N MET A 39 -4.91 -23.65 6.05
CA MET A 39 -5.58 -22.96 4.95
C MET A 39 -4.63 -22.66 3.79
N GLN A 40 -3.40 -22.22 4.08
CA GLN A 40 -2.38 -21.96 3.09
C GLN A 40 -2.10 -23.21 2.25
N GLU A 41 -1.76 -24.33 2.90
CA GLU A 41 -1.46 -25.59 2.20
C GLU A 41 -2.64 -26.02 1.32
N ARG A 42 -3.86 -26.02 1.87
CA ARG A 42 -5.06 -26.44 1.13
C ARG A 42 -5.37 -25.53 -0.06
N LEU A 43 -5.26 -24.22 0.12
CA LEU A 43 -5.53 -23.25 -0.94
C LEU A 43 -4.57 -23.44 -2.11
N ILE A 44 -3.27 -23.53 -1.84
CA ILE A 44 -2.24 -23.70 -2.87
C ILE A 44 -2.43 -25.02 -3.62
N LEU A 45 -2.69 -26.12 -2.89
CA LEU A 45 -2.95 -27.42 -3.51
C LEU A 45 -4.19 -27.38 -4.40
N LEU A 46 -5.29 -26.76 -3.93
CA LEU A 46 -6.53 -26.66 -4.69
C LEU A 46 -6.36 -25.83 -5.96
N VAL A 47 -5.72 -24.65 -5.88
CA VAL A 47 -5.48 -23.80 -7.05
C VAL A 47 -4.60 -24.51 -8.07
N ARG A 48 -3.54 -25.20 -7.62
CA ARG A 48 -2.67 -25.98 -8.52
C ARG A 48 -3.41 -27.14 -9.18
N ASP A 49 -4.25 -27.87 -8.44
CA ASP A 49 -5.04 -28.98 -8.99
C ASP A 49 -6.05 -28.49 -10.03
N LEU A 50 -6.76 -27.39 -9.76
CA LEU A 50 -7.71 -26.79 -10.69
C LEU A 50 -7.05 -26.27 -11.98
N THR A 51 -5.85 -25.70 -11.87
CA THR A 51 -5.13 -25.12 -13.01
C THR A 51 -4.30 -26.10 -13.81
N LYS A 52 -4.06 -27.30 -13.29
CA LYS A 52 -3.28 -28.33 -13.99
C LYS A 52 -3.92 -28.78 -15.30
N ASP A 53 -5.25 -29.00 -15.29
CA ASP A 53 -5.92 -29.70 -16.39
C ASP A 53 -7.23 -29.04 -16.86
N ARG A 54 -7.76 -28.01 -16.17
CA ARG A 54 -9.15 -27.56 -16.41
C ARG A 54 -9.37 -26.06 -16.53
N PHE A 55 -8.77 -25.25 -15.66
CA PHE A 55 -9.10 -23.82 -15.57
C PHE A 55 -7.86 -22.95 -15.74
N SER A 56 -8.03 -21.77 -16.35
CA SER A 56 -7.02 -20.72 -16.27
C SER A 56 -7.12 -19.99 -14.92
N PHE A 57 -6.08 -19.28 -14.50
CA PHE A 57 -6.15 -18.45 -13.29
C PHE A 57 -7.27 -17.41 -13.35
N ALA A 58 -7.59 -16.90 -14.54
CA ALA A 58 -8.66 -15.92 -14.74
C ALA A 58 -10.07 -16.49 -14.49
N ASP A 59 -10.22 -17.82 -14.46
CA ASP A 59 -11.49 -18.49 -14.17
C ASP A 59 -11.70 -18.72 -12.67
N ILE A 60 -10.72 -18.39 -11.83
CA ILE A 60 -10.73 -18.66 -10.39
C ILE A 60 -10.92 -17.35 -9.61
N ALA A 61 -11.98 -17.27 -8.82
CA ALA A 61 -12.22 -16.18 -7.87
C ALA A 61 -12.12 -16.70 -6.43
N ILE A 62 -11.28 -16.06 -5.62
CA ILE A 62 -11.15 -16.35 -4.18
C ILE A 62 -11.90 -15.26 -3.42
N LEU A 63 -12.88 -15.65 -2.62
CA LEU A 63 -13.68 -14.75 -1.79
C LEU A 63 -13.35 -14.97 -0.33
N ALA A 64 -13.04 -13.88 0.37
CA ALA A 64 -12.77 -13.88 1.80
C ALA A 64 -13.74 -12.94 2.53
N ARG A 65 -13.91 -13.15 3.84
CA ARG A 65 -14.85 -12.36 4.64
C ARG A 65 -14.26 -10.99 5.01
N GLU A 66 -12.98 -10.96 5.38
CA GLU A 66 -12.30 -9.75 5.81
C GLU A 66 -11.19 -9.35 4.82
N ASN A 67 -10.88 -8.06 4.79
CA ASN A 67 -9.81 -7.54 3.92
C ASN A 67 -8.41 -8.03 4.33
N GLU A 68 -8.21 -8.33 5.61
CA GLU A 68 -6.94 -8.90 6.08
C GLU A 68 -6.74 -10.32 5.56
N ASP A 69 -7.81 -11.13 5.48
CA ASP A 69 -7.76 -12.46 4.84
C ASP A 69 -7.35 -12.36 3.36
N VAL A 70 -7.90 -11.36 2.63
CA VAL A 70 -7.53 -11.14 1.21
C VAL A 70 -6.03 -10.85 1.07
N LYS A 71 -5.45 -10.02 1.96
CA LYS A 71 -4.01 -9.73 1.94
C LYS A 71 -3.20 -10.99 2.21
N LEU A 72 -3.60 -11.77 3.22
CA LEU A 72 -2.94 -13.00 3.63
C LEU A 72 -2.93 -14.04 2.50
N PHE A 73 -4.08 -14.25 1.85
CA PHE A 73 -4.17 -15.20 0.74
C PHE A 73 -3.37 -14.72 -0.48
N THR A 74 -3.39 -13.41 -0.74
CA THR A 74 -2.57 -12.81 -1.80
C THR A 74 -1.08 -13.06 -1.55
N SER A 75 -0.57 -12.83 -0.33
CA SER A 75 0.85 -13.06 -0.03
C SER A 75 1.25 -14.52 -0.23
N TRP A 76 0.43 -15.47 0.23
CA TRP A 76 0.70 -16.90 0.04
C TRP A 76 0.79 -17.31 -1.44
N LEU A 77 -0.14 -16.80 -2.26
CA LEU A 77 -0.16 -17.10 -3.70
C LEU A 77 1.07 -16.51 -4.39
N LEU A 78 1.45 -15.28 -4.06
CA LEU A 78 2.64 -14.62 -4.62
C LEU A 78 3.93 -15.34 -4.21
N GLU A 79 4.05 -15.77 -2.95
CA GLU A 79 5.20 -16.55 -2.44
C GLU A 79 5.40 -17.85 -3.23
N GLU A 80 4.30 -18.50 -3.63
CA GLU A 80 4.31 -19.74 -4.42
C GLU A 80 4.36 -19.49 -5.95
N GLY A 81 4.54 -18.24 -6.38
CA GLY A 81 4.65 -17.84 -7.79
C GLY A 81 3.34 -17.92 -8.56
N ILE A 82 2.20 -17.94 -7.88
CA ILE A 82 0.87 -17.99 -8.49
C ILE A 82 0.41 -16.55 -8.78
N PRO A 83 0.04 -16.20 -10.03
CA PRO A 83 -0.43 -14.86 -10.35
C PRO A 83 -1.78 -14.59 -9.68
N VAL A 84 -1.88 -13.48 -8.96
CA VAL A 84 -3.09 -13.07 -8.23
C VAL A 84 -3.29 -11.56 -8.36
N GLU A 85 -4.53 -11.16 -8.58
CA GLU A 85 -4.96 -9.76 -8.60
C GLU A 85 -6.00 -9.54 -7.48
N SER A 86 -5.77 -8.54 -6.64
CA SER A 86 -6.71 -8.15 -5.59
C SER A 86 -6.84 -6.63 -5.51
N GLU A 87 -7.92 -6.13 -4.89
CA GLU A 87 -8.13 -4.70 -4.66
C GLU A 87 -6.96 -4.06 -3.88
N LYS A 88 -6.19 -4.85 -3.14
CA LYS A 88 -5.01 -4.39 -2.38
C LYS A 88 -3.73 -4.40 -3.20
N THR A 89 -3.49 -5.38 -4.07
CA THR A 89 -2.37 -5.29 -5.04
C THR A 89 -2.59 -4.14 -6.03
N LEU A 90 -3.85 -3.80 -6.31
CA LEU A 90 -4.23 -2.69 -7.17
C LEU A 90 -4.26 -1.32 -6.47
N ASN A 91 -4.12 -1.25 -5.14
CA ASN A 91 -4.21 0.02 -4.43
C ASN A 91 -2.89 0.79 -4.56
N ILE A 92 -2.75 1.48 -5.69
CA ILE A 92 -1.63 2.38 -6.00
C ILE A 92 -1.36 3.41 -4.89
N ARG A 93 -2.35 3.77 -4.06
CA ARG A 93 -2.15 4.71 -2.94
C ARG A 93 -1.29 4.13 -1.83
N GLU A 94 -1.25 2.80 -1.71
CA GLU A 94 -0.40 2.13 -0.73
C GLU A 94 1.04 1.95 -1.20
N HIS A 95 1.31 2.14 -2.50
CA HIS A 95 2.62 1.96 -3.11
C HIS A 95 3.62 3.02 -2.58
N PRO A 96 4.80 2.64 -2.05
CA PRO A 96 5.75 3.56 -1.43
C PRO A 96 6.17 4.73 -2.34
N LEU A 97 6.46 4.45 -3.61
CA LEU A 97 6.81 5.49 -4.61
C LEU A 97 5.67 6.50 -4.84
N ILE A 98 4.41 6.04 -4.81
CA ILE A 98 3.25 6.91 -4.97
C ILE A 98 3.05 7.77 -3.72
N LYS A 99 3.21 7.17 -2.53
CA LYS A 99 3.17 7.92 -1.26
C LYS A 99 4.22 9.02 -1.23
N GLU A 100 5.44 8.74 -1.69
CA GLU A 100 6.52 9.72 -1.78
C GLU A 100 6.17 10.90 -2.69
N ILE A 101 5.63 10.63 -3.89
CA ILE A 101 5.18 11.68 -4.82
C ILE A 101 4.05 12.51 -4.17
N ILE A 102 3.09 11.86 -3.53
CA ILE A 102 2.00 12.55 -2.82
C ILE A 102 2.57 13.43 -1.68
N SER A 103 3.53 12.93 -0.93
CA SER A 103 4.21 13.69 0.13
C SER A 103 4.94 14.91 -0.44
N PHE A 104 5.59 14.79 -1.60
CA PHE A 104 6.19 15.94 -2.28
C PHE A 104 5.15 17.00 -2.66
N LEU A 105 4.05 16.58 -3.30
CA LEU A 105 2.97 17.49 -3.70
C LEU A 105 2.29 18.16 -2.49
N LYS A 106 2.09 17.43 -1.39
CA LYS A 106 1.56 17.99 -0.14
C LYS A 106 2.50 19.04 0.45
N PHE A 107 3.81 18.76 0.47
CA PHE A 107 4.82 19.71 0.90
C PHE A 107 4.81 20.98 0.02
N LEU A 108 4.74 20.82 -1.30
CA LEU A 108 4.65 21.93 -2.24
C LEU A 108 3.41 22.79 -1.97
N ASN A 109 2.25 22.17 -1.80
CA ASN A 109 0.99 22.85 -1.47
C ASN A 109 1.02 23.54 -0.10
N SER A 110 1.75 23.00 0.87
CA SER A 110 1.90 23.58 2.21
C SER A 110 3.34 23.44 2.72
N PRO A 111 4.22 24.43 2.44
CA PRO A 111 5.62 24.40 2.88
C PRO A 111 5.84 24.32 4.39
N ILE A 112 4.79 24.52 5.19
CA ILE A 112 4.83 24.38 6.65
C ILE A 112 4.62 22.95 7.13
N ASP A 113 4.22 22.03 6.24
CA ASP A 113 4.05 20.62 6.53
C ASP A 113 5.39 19.88 6.54
N ASN A 114 6.02 19.87 7.71
CA ASN A 114 7.27 19.16 7.95
C ASN A 114 7.16 17.64 7.77
N LEU A 115 5.98 17.06 8.03
CA LEU A 115 5.79 15.61 7.92
C LEU A 115 5.81 15.20 6.45
N SER A 116 5.09 15.93 5.60
CA SER A 116 5.12 15.72 4.15
C SER A 116 6.52 15.93 3.59
N PHE A 117 7.23 16.98 4.02
CA PHE A 117 8.63 17.19 3.61
C PHE A 117 9.56 16.06 4.03
N ALA A 118 9.52 15.64 5.31
CA ALA A 118 10.33 14.55 5.83
C ALA A 118 10.04 13.22 5.12
N SER A 119 8.76 12.92 4.87
CA SER A 119 8.33 11.71 4.17
C SER A 119 8.83 11.67 2.72
N PHE A 120 8.86 12.82 2.05
CA PHE A 120 9.41 12.95 0.70
C PHE A 120 10.92 12.72 0.67
N ILE A 121 11.70 13.43 1.49
CA ILE A 121 13.17 13.30 1.42
C ILE A 121 13.67 11.93 1.90
N LEU A 122 12.91 11.21 2.73
CA LEU A 122 13.20 9.83 3.12
C LEU A 122 12.79 8.78 2.07
N GLY A 123 12.10 9.21 1.02
CA GLY A 123 11.61 8.33 -0.02
C GLY A 123 12.71 7.83 -0.96
N ASP A 124 12.43 6.73 -1.63
CA ASP A 124 13.38 6.03 -2.49
C ASP A 124 13.67 6.81 -3.77
N ILE A 125 12.70 7.53 -4.33
CA ILE A 125 12.89 8.33 -5.55
C ILE A 125 13.90 9.44 -5.26
N PHE A 126 13.69 10.20 -4.19
CA PHE A 126 14.54 11.32 -3.81
C PHE A 126 15.94 10.86 -3.41
N CYS A 127 16.07 9.81 -2.60
CA CYS A 127 17.37 9.26 -2.21
C CYS A 127 18.17 8.81 -3.45
N ARG A 128 17.53 8.12 -4.39
CA ARG A 128 18.17 7.68 -5.64
C ARG A 128 18.54 8.84 -6.56
N ALA A 129 17.65 9.83 -6.72
CA ALA A 129 17.88 10.99 -7.59
C ALA A 129 18.97 11.91 -7.04
N SER A 130 18.95 12.18 -5.73
CA SER A 130 19.92 13.07 -5.07
C SER A 130 21.26 12.40 -4.77
N GLY A 131 21.32 11.07 -4.77
CA GLY A 131 22.49 10.30 -4.33
C GLY A 131 22.75 10.41 -2.82
N ILE A 132 21.84 11.01 -2.05
CA ILE A 132 21.96 11.11 -0.60
C ILE A 132 21.48 9.80 0.02
N GLY A 133 22.37 9.11 0.73
CA GLY A 133 22.03 7.89 1.45
C GLY A 133 20.97 8.15 2.52
N ARG A 134 20.02 7.21 2.66
CA ARG A 134 18.90 7.28 3.60
C ARG A 134 19.34 7.58 5.04
N GLU A 135 20.41 6.92 5.50
CA GLU A 135 20.99 7.11 6.84
C GLU A 135 21.36 8.58 7.10
N LYS A 136 21.92 9.27 6.10
CA LYS A 136 22.31 10.68 6.22
C LYS A 136 21.10 11.60 6.38
N ILE A 137 19.98 11.25 5.76
CA ILE A 137 18.71 11.99 5.86
C ILE A 137 18.05 11.72 7.21
N GLU A 138 18.04 10.47 7.66
CA GLU A 138 17.55 10.08 8.98
C GLU A 138 18.31 10.81 10.08
N ASP A 139 19.65 10.80 10.03
CA ASP A 139 20.53 11.54 10.93
C ASP A 139 20.22 13.04 10.94
N PHE A 140 19.99 13.62 9.76
CA PHE A 140 19.60 15.01 9.63
C PHE A 140 18.27 15.29 10.33
N LEU A 141 17.23 14.48 10.07
CA LEU A 141 15.92 14.63 10.68
C LEU A 141 15.94 14.43 12.20
N PHE A 142 16.72 13.48 12.72
CA PHE A 142 16.89 13.28 14.15
C PHE A 142 17.52 14.50 14.83
N ARG A 143 18.54 15.11 14.21
CA ARG A 143 19.14 16.38 14.71
C ARG A 143 18.10 17.50 14.74
N LEU A 144 17.29 17.63 13.68
CA LEU A 144 16.24 18.66 13.61
C LEU A 144 15.17 18.47 14.69
N HIS A 145 14.74 17.23 14.94
CA HIS A 145 13.75 16.93 15.97
C HIS A 145 14.25 17.31 17.38
N GLY A 146 15.53 17.05 17.68
CA GLY A 146 16.16 17.45 18.94
C GLY A 146 16.25 18.98 19.14
N LEU A 147 16.34 19.75 18.04
CA LEU A 147 16.36 21.21 18.05
C LEU A 147 14.95 21.82 18.16
N ALA A 148 13.96 21.21 17.53
CA ALA A 148 12.56 21.66 17.59
C ALA A 148 11.99 21.60 19.02
N GLY A 149 12.43 20.64 19.84
CA GLY A 149 12.00 20.50 21.24
C GLY A 149 12.57 21.54 22.21
N LYS A 150 13.60 22.32 21.82
CA LYS A 150 14.37 23.18 22.75
C LYS A 150 14.08 24.69 22.68
N GLY A 151 12.99 25.11 22.05
CA GLY A 151 12.40 26.42 22.34
C GLY A 151 12.58 27.53 21.30
N LYS A 152 11.87 27.42 20.17
CA LYS A 152 11.42 28.61 19.43
C LYS A 152 9.93 28.49 19.14
N LYS A 153 9.14 29.43 19.67
CA LYS A 153 7.67 29.56 19.50
C LYS A 153 7.25 29.96 18.06
N GLY A 154 8.06 29.67 17.05
CA GLY A 154 7.74 29.86 15.64
C GLY A 154 8.09 28.57 14.90
N GLY A 155 7.12 27.98 14.22
CA GLY A 155 7.21 26.65 13.58
C GLY A 155 8.55 26.42 12.88
N TYR A 156 9.28 25.41 13.34
CA TYR A 156 10.59 25.06 12.81
C TYR A 156 10.41 24.38 11.46
N LEU A 157 10.83 25.02 10.36
CA LEU A 157 10.55 24.54 9.00
C LEU A 157 11.71 23.68 8.48
N PHE A 158 11.47 22.38 8.32
CA PHE A 158 12.51 21.41 7.96
C PHE A 158 13.13 21.71 6.60
N TYR A 159 12.34 22.19 5.64
CA TYR A 159 12.84 22.50 4.30
C TYR A 159 13.87 23.63 4.29
N LYS A 160 13.77 24.60 5.22
CA LYS A 160 14.74 25.71 5.31
C LYS A 160 16.11 25.19 5.73
N GLU A 161 16.12 24.29 6.71
CA GLU A 161 17.34 23.65 7.18
C GLU A 161 17.90 22.70 6.12
N PHE A 162 17.03 21.99 5.41
CA PHE A 162 17.46 21.11 4.33
C PHE A 162 18.11 21.92 3.20
N ARG A 163 17.51 23.05 2.79
CA ARG A 163 18.10 23.96 1.80
C ARG A 163 19.48 24.44 2.20
N ASN A 164 19.70 24.73 3.49
CA ASN A 164 21.01 25.19 3.98
C ASN A 164 22.06 24.06 4.00
N ASN A 165 21.68 22.84 4.36
CA ASN A 165 22.61 21.72 4.52
C ASN A 165 22.82 20.90 3.22
N PHE A 166 21.87 20.95 2.30
CA PHE A 166 21.83 20.18 1.06
C PHE A 166 21.44 21.09 -0.12
N ASN A 167 22.15 22.21 -0.27
CA ASN A 167 21.83 23.22 -1.27
C ASN A 167 21.81 22.66 -2.69
N ASP A 168 22.77 21.81 -3.05
CA ASP A 168 22.86 21.25 -4.41
C ASP A 168 21.65 20.35 -4.74
N ALA A 169 21.23 19.51 -3.80
CA ALA A 169 20.05 18.66 -3.95
C ALA A 169 18.76 19.50 -3.95
N TRP A 170 18.69 20.54 -3.12
CA TRP A 170 17.56 21.47 -3.13
C TRP A 170 17.41 22.16 -4.49
N SER A 171 18.48 22.77 -5.00
CA SER A 171 18.46 23.50 -6.27
C SER A 171 18.17 22.58 -7.46
N SER A 172 18.67 21.35 -7.44
CA SER A 172 18.48 20.42 -8.56
C SER A 172 17.11 19.76 -8.61
N PHE A 173 16.48 19.49 -7.45
CA PHE A 173 15.28 18.63 -7.40
C PHE A 173 14.03 19.28 -6.80
N ILE A 174 14.17 20.39 -6.07
CA ILE A 174 13.07 20.96 -5.28
C ILE A 174 12.79 22.42 -5.66
N GLU A 175 13.84 23.21 -5.93
CA GLU A 175 13.74 24.67 -6.02
C GLU A 175 12.80 25.16 -7.12
N GLU A 176 12.86 24.58 -8.32
CA GLU A 176 11.99 24.95 -9.44
C GLU A 176 10.51 24.70 -9.10
N PHE A 177 10.19 23.50 -8.63
CA PHE A 177 8.83 23.16 -8.20
C PHE A 177 8.35 24.04 -7.07
N PHE A 178 9.19 24.25 -6.05
CA PHE A 178 8.85 25.09 -4.90
C PHE A 178 8.54 26.53 -5.29
N LYS A 179 9.27 27.09 -6.26
CA LYS A 179 9.01 28.44 -6.78
C LYS A 179 7.74 28.50 -7.63
N SER A 180 7.35 27.41 -8.29
CA SER A 180 6.15 27.39 -9.14
C SER A 180 4.83 27.41 -8.35
N VAL A 181 4.86 27.00 -7.07
CA VAL A 181 3.66 26.99 -6.22
C VAL A 181 3.32 28.40 -5.75
N GLY A 182 2.07 28.82 -5.95
CA GLY A 182 1.56 30.13 -5.55
C GLY A 182 1.50 31.17 -6.67
N PHE A 183 1.93 30.83 -7.89
CA PHE A 183 1.90 31.71 -9.07
C PHE A 183 0.70 31.51 -10.00
N VAL A 184 -0.25 30.62 -9.68
CA VAL A 184 -1.48 30.46 -10.47
C VAL A 184 -2.63 31.16 -9.74
N PRO A 185 -3.08 32.34 -10.20
CA PRO A 185 -4.35 32.88 -9.76
C PRO A 185 -5.46 31.88 -10.11
N LEU A 186 -6.42 31.70 -9.20
CA LEU A 186 -7.54 30.77 -9.36
C LEU A 186 -8.45 31.06 -10.56
N TYR A 187 -8.22 32.16 -11.27
CA TYR A 187 -8.94 32.56 -12.48
C TYR A 187 -7.99 33.34 -13.40
N GLU A 188 -7.67 32.77 -14.56
CA GLU A 188 -7.59 33.51 -15.83
C GLU A 188 -8.69 32.99 -16.76
#